data_AF-A0A822AJD9-F1
#
_entry.id   AF-A0A822AJD9-F1
#
_cell.length_a   1.000
_cell.length_b   1.000
_cell.length_c   1.000
_cell.angle_alpha   90.00
_cell.angle_beta   90.00
_cell.angle_gamma   90.00
#
_symmetry.space_group_name_H-M   'P 1'
#
loop_
_entity.id
_entity.type
_entity.pdbx_description
1 polymer ?
#
loop_
_entity_poly.entity_id
_entity_poly.type
_entity_poly.pdbx_seq_one_letter_code
_entity_poly.pdbx_strand_id
1 'polypeptide(L)'
;TWRQQETTMSLMWLLLQKRVPIPLPCIQTFVDFLVHDNVELRKIAEEGIAAFCRIQKPPRIYVEKTLDEILQRPVNVDQCHPGDRDDNLWITINDYKPPKTQKEWEETCFLDKSFHGYYKWPKIIRYPMNKRERYTIENMPAAVTILYERFIDKNFINKFTQFMGLFRNYGPALVDNFIETLYVLIHEKTKEKQEGSHRVAAEIVAGMIRGSKYWTIEMLDEFWKKLTTFLNEVCLNLGPETLSYWASCFKLGLEDEDPRRMYRPIEYLRSLINTHATGNTFLETSRWYLLQTITNFEWRVPSIWCSINEQAKELLDHPYKAIRERITIVLSLSLTFDVTLPNGQSTRHPDVNQFIDMIRVRLQQAIEVYEKTPLANVSGQVVEIDPEARKALNFIETVIQLHTHLFSKCLQPIKKAIIRIFPYLCEIESIVANDDFIRKNLTITRMCVAMTYLHKHFMEELIEQLEQVCSSPKWHARRAAIEFIQNMIFCNLFNARPYAQRLRQLVFKC
;
A
#
# COMPACT_ATOMS: atom_id res chain seq x y z
N THR A 1 21.80 -35.57 21.12
CA THR A 1 22.35 -34.98 19.88
C THR A 1 21.47 -33.83 19.43
N TRP A 2 21.94 -32.92 18.57
CA TRP A 2 21.13 -31.79 18.08
C TRP A 2 19.83 -32.25 17.39
N ARG A 3 19.86 -33.38 16.65
CA ARG A 3 18.67 -33.99 16.02
C ARG A 3 17.61 -34.44 17.04
N GLN A 4 18.06 -34.99 18.16
CA GLN A 4 17.14 -35.37 19.24
C GLN A 4 16.53 -34.14 19.90
N GLN A 5 17.32 -33.08 20.13
CA GLN A 5 16.80 -31.82 20.67
C GLN A 5 15.76 -31.20 19.73
N GLU A 6 16.02 -31.19 18.43
CA GLU A 6 15.09 -30.67 17.42
C GLU A 6 13.77 -31.44 17.43
N THR A 7 13.85 -32.78 17.38
CA THR A 7 12.68 -33.65 17.45
C THR A 7 11.87 -33.42 18.74
N THR A 8 12.55 -33.36 19.88
CA THR A 8 11.92 -33.13 21.19
C THR A 8 11.26 -31.75 21.27
N MET A 9 11.93 -30.69 20.79
CA MET A 9 11.39 -29.34 20.78
C MET A 9 10.15 -29.23 19.89
N SER A 10 10.15 -29.88 18.71
CA SER A 10 8.98 -29.94 17.84
C SER A 10 7.83 -30.69 18.50
N LEU A 11 8.09 -31.82 19.15
CA LEU A 11 7.07 -32.57 19.89
C LEU A 11 6.51 -31.74 21.06
N MET A 12 7.36 -31.05 21.82
CA MET A 12 6.92 -30.13 22.89
C MET A 12 6.03 -29.02 22.35
N TRP A 13 6.37 -28.46 21.20
CA TRP A 13 5.58 -27.41 20.55
C TRP A 13 4.19 -27.91 20.16
N LEU A 14 4.07 -29.13 19.61
CA LEU A 14 2.79 -29.76 19.28
C LEU A 14 1.89 -30.03 20.50
N LEU A 15 2.47 -30.11 21.70
CA LEU A 15 1.74 -30.29 22.95
C LEU A 15 1.18 -28.97 23.52
N LEU A 16 1.51 -27.81 22.94
CA LEU A 16 0.98 -26.53 23.39
C LEU A 16 -0.50 -26.39 23.02
N GLN A 17 -1.36 -26.43 24.04
CA GLN A 17 -2.82 -26.43 23.86
C GLN A 17 -3.50 -25.49 24.85
N LYS A 18 -4.61 -24.86 24.44
CA LYS A 18 -5.32 -23.88 25.29
C LYS A 18 -5.98 -24.50 26.53
N ARG A 19 -6.36 -25.78 26.48
CA ARG A 19 -7.11 -26.46 27.54
C ARG A 19 -6.24 -27.20 28.55
N VAL A 20 -4.94 -27.30 28.29
CA VAL A 20 -4.00 -28.06 29.13
C VAL A 20 -3.04 -27.06 29.76
N PRO A 21 -2.88 -27.06 31.10
CA PRO A 21 -1.86 -26.25 31.75
C PRO A 21 -0.48 -26.56 31.19
N ILE A 22 0.24 -25.54 30.75
CA ILE A 22 1.59 -25.70 30.20
C ILE A 22 2.56 -25.78 31.39
N PRO A 23 3.36 -26.86 31.52
CA PRO A 23 4.36 -26.94 32.57
C PRO A 23 5.37 -25.80 32.49
N LEU A 24 5.70 -25.17 33.63
CA LEU A 24 6.68 -24.07 33.67
C LEU A 24 8.04 -24.41 33.02
N PRO A 25 8.61 -25.62 33.22
CA PRO A 25 9.86 -25.99 32.56
C PRO A 25 9.78 -26.01 31.04
N CYS A 26 8.60 -26.27 30.47
CA CYS A 26 8.40 -26.24 29.02
C CYS A 26 8.52 -24.81 28.48
N ILE A 27 7.95 -23.83 29.18
CA ILE A 27 8.05 -22.42 28.82
C ILE A 27 9.49 -21.95 28.98
N GLN A 28 10.13 -22.29 30.10
CA GLN A 28 11.54 -21.97 30.34
C GLN A 28 12.44 -22.50 29.22
N THR A 29 12.23 -23.76 28.81
CA THR A 29 12.99 -24.37 27.70
C THR A 29 12.84 -23.58 26.40
N PHE A 30 11.60 -23.19 26.02
CA PHE A 30 11.41 -22.36 24.83
C PHE A 30 12.09 -21.00 24.97
N VAL A 31 12.00 -20.36 26.13
CA VAL A 31 12.63 -19.05 26.38
C VAL A 31 14.16 -19.13 26.29
N ASP A 32 14.76 -20.16 26.89
CA ASP A 32 16.21 -20.38 26.87
C ASP A 32 16.71 -20.63 25.44
N PHE A 33 15.91 -21.34 24.63
CA PHE A 33 16.28 -21.71 23.27
C PHE A 33 16.11 -20.56 22.26
N LEU A 34 15.55 -19.40 22.64
CA LEU A 34 15.45 -18.22 21.76
C LEU A 34 16.83 -17.67 21.32
N VAL A 35 17.88 -17.93 22.10
CA VAL A 35 19.27 -17.52 21.81
C VAL A 35 20.19 -18.70 21.51
N HIS A 36 19.62 -19.89 21.28
CA HIS A 36 20.38 -21.11 21.00
C HIS A 36 21.23 -20.97 19.72
N ASP A 37 22.44 -21.54 19.66
CA ASP A 37 23.34 -21.37 18.50
C ASP A 37 22.77 -21.94 17.18
N ASN A 38 22.09 -23.08 17.28
CA ASN A 38 21.39 -23.70 16.16
C ASN A 38 20.14 -22.90 15.74
N VAL A 39 20.11 -22.47 14.48
CA VAL A 39 19.04 -21.68 13.86
C VAL A 39 17.68 -22.38 13.91
N GLU A 40 17.63 -23.68 13.64
CA GLU A 40 16.36 -24.43 13.59
C GLU A 40 15.74 -24.56 14.98
N LEU A 41 16.57 -24.79 16.00
CA LEU A 41 16.12 -24.80 17.39
C LEU A 41 15.58 -23.44 17.85
N ARG A 42 16.18 -22.33 17.40
CA ARG A 42 15.63 -20.99 17.64
C ARG A 42 14.27 -20.80 16.99
N LYS A 43 14.10 -21.21 15.73
CA LYS A 43 12.81 -21.10 15.04
C LYS A 43 11.70 -21.87 15.76
N ILE A 44 11.97 -23.10 16.19
CA ILE A 44 11.00 -23.90 16.96
C ILE A 44 10.68 -23.21 18.29
N ALA A 45 11.69 -22.62 18.96
CA ALA A 45 11.48 -21.85 20.17
C ALA A 45 10.63 -20.59 19.95
N GLU A 46 10.86 -19.84 18.87
CA GLU A 46 10.05 -18.69 18.49
C GLU A 46 8.58 -19.08 18.26
N GLU A 47 8.33 -20.20 17.56
CA GLU A 47 6.99 -20.74 17.34
C GLU A 47 6.32 -21.19 18.64
N GLY A 48 7.08 -21.80 19.56
CA GLY A 48 6.68 -22.13 20.92
C GLY A 48 6.22 -20.92 21.71
N ILE A 49 7.04 -19.87 21.76
CA ILE A 49 6.71 -18.63 22.46
C ILE A 49 5.54 -17.89 21.81
N ALA A 50 5.43 -17.92 20.48
CA ALA A 50 4.30 -17.34 19.77
C ALA A 50 3.00 -18.10 20.04
N ALA A 51 3.04 -19.44 20.11
CA ALA A 51 1.92 -20.27 20.53
C ALA A 51 1.54 -20.00 21.99
N PHE A 52 2.52 -19.95 22.89
CA PHE A 52 2.30 -19.58 24.29
C PHE A 52 1.63 -18.21 24.44
N CYS A 53 2.14 -17.18 23.75
CA CYS A 53 1.53 -15.85 23.74
C CYS A 53 0.06 -15.88 23.28
N ARG A 54 -0.27 -16.72 22.28
CA ARG A 54 -1.64 -16.91 21.77
C ARG A 54 -2.53 -17.64 22.78
N ILE A 55 -2.01 -18.63 23.49
CA ILE A 55 -2.72 -19.37 24.55
C ILE A 55 -3.02 -18.42 25.73
N GLN A 56 -2.03 -17.63 26.14
CA GLN A 56 -2.13 -16.66 27.23
C GLN A 56 -2.78 -15.33 26.83
N LYS A 57 -3.40 -15.25 25.64
CA LYS A 57 -4.00 -14.02 25.12
C LYS A 57 -5.16 -13.59 26.04
N PRO A 58 -5.10 -12.38 26.65
CA PRO A 58 -6.19 -11.91 27.48
C PRO A 58 -7.51 -11.82 26.71
N PRO A 59 -8.65 -12.16 27.35
CA PRO A 59 -9.95 -12.15 26.70
C PRO A 59 -10.31 -10.72 26.23
N ARG A 60 -11.30 -10.66 25.33
CA ARG A 60 -11.88 -9.39 24.89
C ARG A 60 -13.40 -9.50 24.95
N ILE A 61 -14.02 -8.38 25.28
CA ILE A 61 -15.48 -8.26 25.29
C ILE A 61 -15.93 -7.95 23.87
N TYR A 62 -16.95 -8.66 23.40
CA TYR A 62 -17.59 -8.39 22.13
C TYR A 62 -18.94 -7.74 22.35
N VAL A 63 -19.28 -6.87 21.42
CA VAL A 63 -20.60 -6.27 21.29
C VAL A 63 -21.20 -6.81 19.99
N GLU A 64 -22.47 -7.14 20.05
CA GLU A 64 -23.28 -7.53 18.89
C GLU A 64 -24.39 -6.50 18.76
N LYS A 65 -24.44 -5.85 17.60
CA LYS A 65 -25.47 -4.86 17.27
C LYS A 65 -25.94 -5.04 15.84
N THR A 66 -27.18 -4.65 15.58
CA THR A 66 -27.65 -4.42 14.22
C THR A 66 -27.08 -3.11 13.68
N LEU A 67 -27.15 -2.91 12.37
CA LEU A 67 -26.73 -1.64 11.76
C LEU A 67 -27.60 -0.47 12.24
N ASP A 68 -28.89 -0.72 12.45
CA ASP A 68 -29.86 0.29 12.91
C ASP A 68 -29.51 0.82 14.30
N GLU A 69 -29.07 -0.07 15.20
CA GLU A 69 -28.62 0.29 16.54
C GLU A 69 -27.31 1.09 16.53
N ILE A 70 -26.41 0.79 15.57
CA ILE A 70 -25.15 1.53 15.42
C ILE A 70 -25.41 2.93 14.88
N LEU A 71 -26.26 3.06 13.86
CA LEU A 71 -26.54 4.32 13.18
C LEU A 71 -27.69 5.12 13.81
N GLN A 72 -28.40 4.53 14.77
CA GLN A 72 -29.58 5.12 15.42
C GLN A 72 -30.66 5.55 14.42
N ARG A 73 -30.81 4.80 13.33
CA ARG A 73 -31.81 5.01 12.26
C ARG A 73 -32.08 3.70 11.53
N PRO A 74 -33.27 3.50 10.94
CA PRO A 74 -33.55 2.29 10.18
C PRO A 74 -32.75 2.24 8.88
N VAL A 75 -32.15 1.09 8.57
CA VAL A 75 -31.43 0.82 7.33
C VAL A 75 -31.92 -0.49 6.70
N ASN A 76 -32.31 -0.42 5.43
CA ASN A 76 -32.67 -1.62 4.68
C ASN A 76 -31.42 -2.35 4.19
N VAL A 77 -30.90 -3.26 5.00
CA VAL A 77 -29.72 -4.06 4.65
C VAL A 77 -29.92 -4.93 3.41
N ASP A 78 -31.16 -5.25 3.02
CA ASP A 78 -31.45 -6.09 1.85
C ASP A 78 -31.42 -5.34 0.52
N GLN A 79 -31.47 -4.01 0.55
CA GLN A 79 -31.35 -3.14 -0.63
C GLN A 79 -29.97 -2.45 -0.72
N CYS A 80 -28.94 -3.00 -0.06
CA CYS A 80 -27.59 -2.47 -0.19
C CYS A 80 -27.00 -2.77 -1.57
N HIS A 81 -26.32 -1.76 -2.11
CA HIS A 81 -25.62 -1.81 -3.38
C HIS A 81 -24.12 -1.66 -3.17
N PRO A 82 -23.24 -2.26 -3.99
CA PRO A 82 -21.79 -2.14 -3.80
C PRO A 82 -21.30 -0.69 -3.94
N GLY A 83 -20.32 -0.28 -3.14
CA GLY A 83 -19.70 1.05 -3.23
C GLY A 83 -19.85 1.90 -1.97
N ASP A 84 -19.58 3.19 -2.09
CA ASP A 84 -19.62 4.15 -0.98
C ASP A 84 -21.05 4.66 -0.79
N ARG A 85 -21.63 4.45 0.39
CA ARG A 85 -23.05 4.70 0.70
C ARG A 85 -23.19 5.40 2.03
N ASP A 86 -24.26 6.17 2.22
CA ASP A 86 -24.51 6.87 3.49
C ASP A 86 -24.51 5.97 4.73
N ASP A 87 -24.80 4.67 4.57
CA ASP A 87 -24.80 3.68 5.66
C ASP A 87 -23.41 3.11 5.99
N ASN A 88 -22.38 3.37 5.19
CA ASN A 88 -21.03 2.84 5.36
C ASN A 88 -19.92 3.90 5.45
N LEU A 89 -20.21 5.17 5.17
CA LEU A 89 -19.20 6.23 5.28
C LEU A 89 -18.60 6.36 6.68
N TRP A 90 -19.37 6.02 7.72
CA TRP A 90 -18.92 6.08 9.12
C TRP A 90 -17.76 5.14 9.45
N ILE A 91 -17.51 4.09 8.64
CA ILE A 91 -16.33 3.20 8.77
C ILE A 91 -15.13 3.63 7.92
N THR A 92 -15.27 4.70 7.15
CA THR A 92 -14.17 5.31 6.41
C THR A 92 -13.48 6.37 7.27
N ILE A 93 -12.27 6.77 6.90
CA ILE A 93 -11.56 7.89 7.55
C ILE A 93 -12.09 9.26 7.11
N ASN A 94 -12.99 9.31 6.12
CA ASN A 94 -13.52 10.56 5.60
C ASN A 94 -14.29 11.30 6.70
N ASP A 95 -13.90 12.55 6.97
CA ASP A 95 -14.46 13.39 8.04
C ASP A 95 -14.39 12.78 9.45
N TYR A 96 -13.54 11.76 9.65
CA TYR A 96 -13.40 11.08 10.93
C TYR A 96 -12.72 12.00 11.96
N LYS A 97 -13.36 12.12 13.12
CA LYS A 97 -12.81 12.80 14.30
C LYS A 97 -12.53 11.74 15.36
N PRO A 98 -11.27 11.56 15.78
CA PRO A 98 -10.92 10.63 16.83
C PRO A 98 -11.70 10.92 18.12
N PRO A 99 -12.16 9.88 18.85
CA PRO A 99 -12.72 10.01 20.19
C PRO A 99 -11.83 10.84 21.11
N LYS A 100 -12.43 11.72 21.91
CA LYS A 100 -11.69 12.58 22.86
C LYS A 100 -11.62 12.00 24.25
N THR A 101 -12.58 11.14 24.60
CA THR A 101 -12.63 10.49 25.91
C THR A 101 -12.35 9.00 25.81
N GLN A 102 -11.79 8.42 26.87
CA GLN A 102 -11.53 6.99 26.94
C GLN A 102 -12.82 6.16 26.78
N LYS A 103 -13.94 6.65 27.34
CA LYS A 103 -15.24 5.99 27.21
C LYS A 103 -15.71 5.92 25.75
N GLU A 104 -15.67 7.05 25.03
CA GLU A 104 -16.01 7.08 23.61
C GLU A 104 -15.11 6.12 22.79
N TRP A 105 -13.81 6.09 23.09
CA TRP A 105 -12.86 5.20 22.42
C TRP A 105 -13.17 3.73 22.64
N GLU A 106 -13.52 3.34 23.87
CA GLU A 106 -13.90 1.96 24.23
C GLU A 106 -15.21 1.52 23.56
N GLU A 107 -16.18 2.44 23.43
CA GLU A 107 -17.51 2.21 22.88
C GLU A 107 -17.57 2.32 21.35
N THR A 108 -16.57 2.96 20.72
CA THR A 108 -16.51 3.15 19.27
C THR A 108 -16.43 1.80 18.54
N CYS A 109 -17.34 1.61 17.58
CA CYS A 109 -17.38 0.42 16.73
C CYS A 109 -16.30 0.50 15.65
N PHE A 110 -15.17 -0.17 15.87
CA PHE A 110 -14.12 -0.36 14.86
C PHE A 110 -14.24 -1.73 14.17
N LEU A 111 -14.26 -1.73 12.84
CA LEU A 111 -14.37 -2.92 12.01
C LEU A 111 -13.05 -3.18 11.30
N ASP A 112 -12.32 -4.19 11.76
CA ASP A 112 -10.97 -4.48 11.29
C ASP A 112 -10.92 -4.90 9.82
N LYS A 113 -11.86 -5.76 9.42
CA LYS A 113 -11.90 -6.35 8.08
C LYS A 113 -12.59 -5.41 7.09
N SER A 114 -11.91 -5.13 5.99
CA SER A 114 -12.35 -4.19 4.95
C SER A 114 -13.59 -4.62 4.18
N PHE A 115 -13.96 -5.91 4.17
CA PHE A 115 -15.13 -6.39 3.44
C PHE A 115 -16.48 -5.91 4.04
N HIS A 116 -16.50 -5.48 5.31
CA HIS A 116 -17.73 -5.06 5.97
C HIS A 116 -18.33 -3.84 5.30
N GLY A 117 -19.59 -3.94 4.86
CA GLY A 117 -20.32 -2.79 4.38
C GLY A 117 -19.92 -2.32 2.98
N TYR A 118 -18.92 -2.89 2.30
CA TYR A 118 -18.66 -2.49 0.91
C TYR A 118 -19.77 -3.00 -0.03
N TYR A 119 -20.07 -4.29 0.03
CA TYR A 119 -21.10 -4.92 -0.81
C TYR A 119 -22.45 -4.99 -0.09
N LYS A 120 -22.47 -5.59 1.11
CA LYS A 120 -23.65 -5.74 1.97
C LYS A 120 -23.21 -5.81 3.42
N TRP A 121 -24.15 -5.50 4.33
CA TRP A 121 -23.96 -5.69 5.77
C TRP A 121 -24.41 -7.08 6.23
N PRO A 122 -23.72 -7.70 7.21
CA PRO A 122 -24.28 -8.84 7.91
C PRO A 122 -25.49 -8.40 8.74
N LYS A 123 -26.41 -9.34 9.04
CA LYS A 123 -27.58 -9.05 9.90
C LYS A 123 -27.19 -8.56 11.30
N ILE A 124 -26.12 -9.13 11.84
CA ILE A 124 -25.54 -8.78 13.13
C ILE A 124 -24.07 -8.44 12.92
N ILE A 125 -23.66 -7.27 13.40
CA ILE A 125 -22.28 -6.81 13.36
C ILE A 125 -21.67 -7.13 14.73
N ARG A 126 -20.79 -8.13 14.75
CA ARG A 126 -20.03 -8.50 15.94
C ARG A 126 -18.66 -7.83 15.90
N TYR A 127 -18.40 -6.96 16.87
CA TYR A 127 -17.13 -6.25 16.98
C TYR A 127 -16.61 -6.27 18.42
N PRO A 128 -15.29 -6.22 18.63
CA PRO A 128 -14.72 -6.15 19.96
C PRO A 128 -14.79 -4.72 20.51
N MET A 129 -15.09 -4.57 21.81
CA MET A 129 -14.87 -3.30 22.50
C MET A 129 -13.39 -2.93 22.40
N ASN A 130 -13.07 -1.64 22.39
CA ASN A 130 -11.69 -1.19 22.26
C ASN A 130 -10.93 -1.21 23.61
N LYS A 131 -11.13 -2.29 24.36
CA LYS A 131 -10.60 -2.52 25.69
C LYS A 131 -10.19 -3.98 25.81
N ARG A 132 -9.02 -4.20 26.41
CA ARG A 132 -8.52 -5.54 26.74
C ARG A 132 -7.73 -5.46 28.05
N GLU A 133 -8.02 -6.41 28.94
CA GLU A 133 -7.22 -6.68 30.14
C GLU A 133 -5.80 -7.10 29.78
N ARG A 134 -4.86 -6.84 30.67
CA ARG A 134 -3.43 -7.12 30.43
C ARG A 134 -2.75 -7.61 31.67
N TYR A 135 -1.61 -8.22 31.42
CA TYR A 135 -0.69 -8.60 32.46
C TYR A 135 0.07 -7.38 32.99
N THR A 136 -0.10 -7.09 34.27
CA THR A 136 0.68 -6.14 35.07
C THR A 136 1.58 -6.94 36.01
N ILE A 137 2.57 -6.29 36.61
CA ILE A 137 3.47 -6.92 37.58
C ILE A 137 2.68 -7.59 38.73
N GLU A 138 1.53 -7.02 39.08
CA GLU A 138 0.68 -7.47 40.18
C GLU A 138 -0.18 -8.70 39.84
N ASN A 139 -0.51 -8.93 38.56
CA ASN A 139 -1.47 -9.97 38.15
C ASN A 139 -0.88 -11.05 37.21
N MET A 140 0.43 -11.01 36.93
CA MET A 140 1.10 -11.97 36.05
C MET A 140 1.14 -13.38 36.65
N PRO A 141 0.61 -14.41 35.96
CA PRO A 141 0.82 -15.80 36.34
C PRO A 141 2.30 -16.18 36.18
N ALA A 142 2.79 -17.12 37.01
CA ALA A 142 4.19 -17.58 36.98
C ALA A 142 4.69 -17.95 35.56
N ALA A 143 3.84 -18.61 34.76
CA ALA A 143 4.13 -18.96 33.37
C ALA A 143 4.44 -17.74 32.49
N VAL A 144 3.72 -16.63 32.71
CA VAL A 144 3.83 -15.38 31.96
C VAL A 144 4.99 -14.55 32.48
N THR A 145 5.30 -14.64 33.78
CA THR A 145 6.44 -13.98 34.43
C THR A 145 7.77 -14.42 33.82
N ILE A 146 7.96 -15.72 33.54
CA ILE A 146 9.18 -16.25 32.89
C ILE A 146 9.54 -15.47 31.62
N LEU A 147 8.53 -15.23 30.78
CA LEU A 147 8.71 -14.51 29.53
C LEU A 147 8.94 -13.02 29.77
N TYR A 148 8.24 -12.42 30.74
CA TYR A 148 8.43 -11.01 31.10
C TYR A 148 9.85 -10.72 31.60
N GLU A 149 10.34 -11.51 32.55
CA GLU A 149 11.69 -11.39 33.11
C GLU A 149 12.77 -11.54 32.04
N ARG A 150 12.55 -12.40 31.04
CA ARG A 150 13.49 -12.53 29.94
C ARG A 150 13.50 -11.30 29.03
N PHE A 151 12.33 -10.77 28.68
CA PHE A 151 12.22 -9.65 27.73
C PHE A 151 12.42 -8.27 28.36
N ILE A 152 12.50 -8.17 29.69
CA ILE A 152 12.93 -6.94 30.38
C ILE A 152 14.45 -6.88 30.57
N ASP A 153 15.15 -8.01 30.49
CA ASP A 153 16.61 -8.05 30.52
C ASP A 153 17.19 -7.36 29.29
N LYS A 154 17.88 -6.24 29.50
CA LYS A 154 18.52 -5.43 28.45
C LYS A 154 19.60 -6.20 27.68
N ASN A 155 20.17 -7.24 28.27
CA ASN A 155 21.19 -8.07 27.61
C ASN A 155 20.57 -9.13 26.70
N PHE A 156 19.24 -9.29 26.73
CA PHE A 156 18.54 -10.24 25.90
C PHE A 156 18.27 -9.67 24.51
N ILE A 157 19.26 -9.78 23.63
CA ILE A 157 19.10 -9.48 22.21
C ILE A 157 18.86 -10.79 21.47
N ASN A 158 17.65 -10.98 20.97
CA ASN A 158 17.31 -12.14 20.14
C ASN A 158 16.74 -11.70 18.78
N LYS A 159 16.66 -12.65 17.86
CA LYS A 159 15.98 -12.47 16.56
C LYS A 159 14.55 -12.98 16.61
N PHE A 160 13.86 -12.84 17.76
CA PHE A 160 12.45 -13.21 17.87
C PHE A 160 11.66 -12.42 16.83
N THR A 161 10.67 -13.03 16.18
CA THR A 161 9.93 -12.39 15.09
C THR A 161 8.45 -12.11 15.42
N GLN A 162 7.95 -12.59 16.56
CA GLN A 162 6.52 -12.61 16.92
C GLN A 162 6.16 -11.59 18.02
N PHE A 163 6.72 -10.39 17.92
CA PHE A 163 6.64 -9.32 18.93
C PHE A 163 5.21 -8.84 19.26
N MET A 164 4.27 -8.95 18.31
CA MET A 164 2.87 -8.56 18.54
C MET A 164 2.27 -9.23 19.78
N GLY A 165 2.62 -10.50 20.04
CA GLY A 165 2.13 -11.23 21.20
C GLY A 165 2.53 -10.59 22.53
N LEU A 166 3.75 -10.03 22.60
CA LEU A 166 4.28 -9.39 23.79
C LEU A 166 3.51 -8.10 24.11
N PHE A 167 3.48 -7.14 23.17
CA PHE A 167 2.82 -5.86 23.37
C PHE A 167 1.29 -5.99 23.52
N ARG A 168 0.68 -7.03 22.95
CA ARG A 168 -0.72 -7.37 23.18
C ARG A 168 -0.98 -7.81 24.63
N ASN A 169 -0.10 -8.64 25.18
CA ASN A 169 -0.32 -9.31 26.46
C ASN A 169 0.16 -8.44 27.65
N TYR A 170 1.34 -7.82 27.53
CA TYR A 170 1.98 -6.99 28.57
C TYR A 170 1.68 -5.49 28.42
N GLY A 171 1.11 -5.06 27.29
CA GLY A 171 0.80 -3.65 27.06
C GLY A 171 2.06 -2.77 27.01
N PRO A 172 2.04 -1.59 27.67
CA PRO A 172 3.14 -0.64 27.60
C PRO A 172 4.37 -1.05 28.44
N ALA A 173 4.26 -2.08 29.29
CA ALA A 173 5.31 -2.42 30.26
C ALA A 173 6.69 -2.70 29.64
N LEU A 174 6.72 -3.17 28.39
CA LEU A 174 7.96 -3.47 27.67
C LEU A 174 8.39 -2.34 26.71
N VAL A 175 7.57 -1.29 26.52
CA VAL A 175 7.81 -0.27 25.48
C VAL A 175 9.14 0.42 25.67
N ASP A 176 9.46 0.89 26.89
CA ASP A 176 10.70 1.64 27.12
C ASP A 176 11.95 0.79 26.89
N ASN A 177 11.91 -0.47 27.34
CA ASN A 177 13.02 -1.40 27.10
C ASN A 177 13.24 -1.64 25.59
N PHE A 178 12.16 -1.80 24.83
CA PHE A 178 12.26 -1.99 23.40
C PHE A 178 12.63 -0.70 22.65
N ILE A 179 12.21 0.49 23.10
CA ILE A 179 12.64 1.75 22.49
C ILE A 179 14.17 1.93 22.65
N GLU A 180 14.72 1.65 23.83
CA GLU A 180 16.18 1.66 24.03
C GLU A 180 16.89 0.65 23.10
N THR A 181 16.35 -0.58 23.02
CA THR A 181 16.89 -1.64 22.15
C THR A 181 16.85 -1.23 20.67
N LEU A 182 15.76 -0.58 20.24
CA LEU A 182 15.59 -0.09 18.88
C LEU A 182 16.66 0.94 18.52
N TYR A 183 16.98 1.87 19.43
CA TYR A 183 18.07 2.83 19.22
C TYR A 183 19.43 2.15 19.11
N VAL A 184 19.71 1.11 19.89
CA VAL A 184 20.95 0.32 19.75
C VAL A 184 21.02 -0.33 18.38
N LEU A 185 19.91 -0.90 17.89
CA LEU A 185 19.86 -1.59 16.61
C LEU A 185 20.08 -0.65 15.41
N ILE A 186 19.44 0.52 15.38
CA ILE A 186 19.59 1.45 14.24
C ILE A 186 20.95 2.17 14.23
N HIS A 187 21.63 2.22 15.38
CA HIS A 187 22.98 2.78 15.52
C HIS A 187 24.10 1.75 15.40
N GLU A 188 23.80 0.52 14.96
CA GLU A 188 24.82 -0.49 14.69
C GLU A 188 25.83 0.04 13.67
N LYS A 189 27.09 0.16 14.10
CA LYS A 189 28.19 0.75 13.32
C LYS A 189 28.85 -0.26 12.38
N THR A 190 28.65 -1.55 12.64
CA THR A 190 29.25 -2.64 11.85
C THR A 190 28.48 -2.78 10.54
N LYS A 191 29.12 -2.46 9.41
CA LYS A 191 28.48 -2.46 8.09
C LYS A 191 27.84 -3.81 7.74
N GLU A 192 28.49 -4.94 8.08
CA GLU A 192 27.93 -6.27 7.80
C GLU A 192 26.67 -6.60 8.63
N LYS A 193 26.45 -5.91 9.76
CA LYS A 193 25.32 -6.17 10.66
C LYS A 193 24.19 -5.15 10.50
N GLN A 194 24.50 -3.95 10.01
CA GLN A 194 23.57 -2.82 9.93
C GLN A 194 22.23 -3.19 9.28
N GLU A 195 22.27 -3.87 8.13
CA GLU A 195 21.06 -4.30 7.42
C GLU A 195 20.21 -5.25 8.28
N GLY A 196 20.84 -6.27 8.88
CA GLY A 196 20.19 -7.22 9.78
C GLY A 196 19.59 -6.54 11.01
N SER A 197 20.28 -5.54 11.57
CA SER A 197 19.79 -4.77 12.73
C SER A 197 18.57 -3.93 12.38
N HIS A 198 18.56 -3.26 11.22
CA HIS A 198 17.37 -2.54 10.76
C HIS A 198 16.19 -3.46 10.49
N ARG A 199 16.44 -4.65 9.93
CA ARG A 199 15.38 -5.65 9.73
C ARG A 199 14.74 -6.05 11.06
N VAL A 200 15.54 -6.39 12.08
CA VAL A 200 15.02 -6.74 13.41
C VAL A 200 14.27 -5.57 14.04
N ALA A 201 14.82 -4.34 13.94
CA ALA A 201 14.16 -3.15 14.45
C ALA A 201 12.78 -2.91 13.78
N ALA A 202 12.70 -3.08 12.47
CA ALA A 202 11.47 -2.98 11.71
C ALA A 202 10.43 -4.05 12.13
N GLU A 203 10.86 -5.29 12.38
CA GLU A 203 10.00 -6.37 12.85
C GLU A 203 9.46 -6.10 14.28
N ILE A 204 10.30 -5.56 15.18
CA ILE A 204 9.89 -5.12 16.53
C ILE A 204 8.83 -4.02 16.42
N VAL A 205 9.08 -2.97 15.65
CA VAL A 205 8.15 -1.84 15.50
C VAL A 205 6.82 -2.30 14.91
N ALA A 206 6.83 -3.17 13.90
CA ALA A 206 5.61 -3.76 13.36
C ALA A 206 4.81 -4.50 14.44
N GLY A 207 5.49 -5.28 15.29
CA GLY A 207 4.90 -5.95 16.43
C GLY A 207 4.32 -4.99 17.47
N MET A 208 5.01 -3.89 17.77
CA MET A 208 4.53 -2.85 18.68
C MET A 208 3.23 -2.22 18.16
N ILE A 209 3.22 -1.82 16.89
CA ILE A 209 2.05 -1.20 16.23
C ILE A 209 0.85 -2.16 16.31
N ARG A 210 1.00 -3.42 15.87
CA ARG A 210 -0.08 -4.42 15.90
C ARG A 210 -0.52 -4.80 17.32
N GLY A 211 0.43 -4.88 18.25
CA GLY A 211 0.16 -5.20 19.65
C GLY A 211 -0.61 -4.11 20.39
N SER A 212 -0.50 -2.86 19.91
CA SER A 212 -1.15 -1.68 20.47
C SER A 212 -2.65 -1.53 20.16
N LYS A 213 -3.22 -2.43 19.34
CA LYS A 213 -4.60 -2.35 18.81
C LYS A 213 -5.70 -2.02 19.84
N TYR A 214 -5.65 -2.60 21.04
CA TYR A 214 -6.67 -2.40 22.07
C TYR A 214 -6.14 -1.60 23.26
N TRP A 215 -5.31 -0.59 22.97
CA TRP A 215 -4.77 0.33 23.96
C TRP A 215 -5.67 1.50 24.25
N THR A 216 -5.58 2.01 25.47
CA THR A 216 -6.28 3.23 25.89
C THR A 216 -5.71 4.40 25.10
N ILE A 217 -6.47 5.49 24.99
CA ILE A 217 -6.01 6.70 24.29
C ILE A 217 -4.67 7.16 24.88
N GLU A 218 -4.58 7.23 26.20
CA GLU A 218 -3.38 7.70 26.92
C GLU A 218 -2.15 6.83 26.62
N MET A 219 -2.30 5.50 26.65
CA MET A 219 -1.22 4.58 26.29
C MET A 219 -0.79 4.73 24.83
N LEU A 220 -1.74 4.98 23.91
CA LEU A 220 -1.44 5.19 22.50
C LEU A 220 -0.73 6.53 22.28
N ASP A 221 -1.13 7.59 22.97
CA ASP A 221 -0.50 8.90 22.84
C ASP A 221 0.94 8.88 23.34
N GLU A 222 1.20 8.27 24.49
CA GLU A 222 2.56 8.11 25.00
C GLU A 222 3.42 7.25 24.07
N PHE A 223 2.87 6.12 23.61
CA PHE A 223 3.55 5.22 22.69
C PHE A 223 3.90 5.88 21.36
N TRP A 224 2.94 6.54 20.71
CA TRP A 224 3.18 7.20 19.43
C TRP A 224 4.09 8.42 19.56
N LYS A 225 4.07 9.14 20.70
CA LYS A 225 5.05 10.20 20.95
C LYS A 225 6.49 9.67 20.92
N LYS A 226 6.74 8.55 21.61
CA LYS A 226 8.06 7.88 21.64
C LYS A 226 8.41 7.31 20.26
N LEU A 227 7.49 6.58 19.65
CA LEU A 227 7.71 5.92 18.35
C LEU A 227 7.91 6.92 17.20
N THR A 228 7.17 8.02 17.16
CA THR A 228 7.34 9.06 16.13
C THR A 228 8.73 9.68 16.20
N THR A 229 9.25 9.94 17.41
CA THR A 229 10.62 10.45 17.58
C THR A 229 11.64 9.48 16.99
N PHE A 230 11.52 8.19 17.31
CA PHE A 230 12.38 7.14 16.77
C PHE A 230 12.26 7.00 15.24
N LEU A 231 11.03 6.95 14.71
CA LEU A 231 10.78 6.80 13.28
C LEU A 231 11.29 8.00 12.46
N ASN A 232 11.29 9.21 13.02
CA ASN A 232 11.87 10.38 12.36
C ASN A 232 13.37 10.20 12.13
N GLU A 233 14.10 9.72 13.12
CA GLU A 233 15.53 9.44 12.98
C GLU A 233 15.80 8.35 11.95
N VAL A 234 15.01 7.28 11.97
CA VAL A 234 15.04 6.23 10.95
C VAL A 234 14.84 6.81 9.56
N CYS A 235 13.77 7.59 9.36
CA CYS A 235 13.41 8.13 8.04
C CYS A 235 14.44 9.13 7.50
N LEU A 236 15.15 9.84 8.36
CA LEU A 236 16.25 10.73 7.98
C LEU A 236 17.50 9.97 7.50
N ASN A 237 17.68 8.73 7.97
CA ASN A 237 18.87 7.90 7.71
C ASN A 237 18.56 6.65 6.88
N LEU A 238 17.44 6.63 6.15
CA LEU A 238 17.10 5.51 5.27
C LEU A 238 18.13 5.35 4.16
N GLY A 239 18.48 4.09 3.87
CA GLY A 239 19.29 3.68 2.74
C GLY A 239 18.52 2.73 1.81
N PRO A 240 19.02 2.48 0.59
CA PRO A 240 18.37 1.58 -0.37
C PRO A 240 18.09 0.18 0.19
N GLU A 241 19.05 -0.38 0.93
CA GLU A 241 18.94 -1.72 1.52
C GLU A 241 17.99 -1.79 2.72
N THR A 242 17.76 -0.66 3.41
CA THR A 242 16.93 -0.63 4.63
C THR A 242 15.48 -0.24 4.38
N LEU A 243 15.20 0.45 3.27
CA LEU A 243 13.87 0.94 2.91
C LEU A 243 12.81 -0.17 2.85
N SER A 244 13.16 -1.32 2.28
CA SER A 244 12.25 -2.45 2.11
C SER A 244 11.76 -3.02 3.45
N TYR A 245 12.61 -3.04 4.47
CA TYR A 245 12.27 -3.50 5.82
C TYR A 245 11.28 -2.55 6.49
N TRP A 246 11.50 -1.23 6.39
CA TRP A 246 10.60 -0.24 6.98
C TRP A 246 9.25 -0.17 6.25
N ALA A 247 9.23 -0.32 4.94
CA ALA A 247 7.98 -0.46 4.20
C ALA A 247 7.23 -1.74 4.60
N SER A 248 7.94 -2.85 4.81
CA SER A 248 7.35 -4.09 5.33
C SER A 248 6.83 -3.93 6.75
N CYS A 249 7.52 -3.15 7.59
CA CYS A 249 7.07 -2.80 8.94
C CYS A 249 5.71 -2.10 8.93
N PHE A 250 5.56 -1.01 8.16
CA PHE A 250 4.26 -0.33 8.04
C PHE A 250 3.21 -1.22 7.37
N LYS A 251 3.56 -1.97 6.33
CA LYS A 251 2.63 -2.91 5.70
C LYS A 251 2.09 -3.95 6.69
N LEU A 252 2.94 -4.56 7.51
CA LEU A 252 2.50 -5.52 8.53
C LEU A 252 1.76 -4.82 9.69
N GLY A 253 2.22 -3.63 10.09
CA GLY A 253 1.63 -2.83 11.15
C GLY A 253 0.20 -2.39 10.88
N LEU A 254 -0.14 -2.13 9.61
CA LEU A 254 -1.43 -1.58 9.17
C LEU A 254 -2.37 -2.64 8.58
N GLU A 255 -1.94 -3.90 8.50
CA GLU A 255 -2.74 -5.01 7.95
C GLU A 255 -3.90 -5.39 8.88
N ASP A 256 -5.09 -5.66 8.32
CA ASP A 256 -6.28 -6.11 9.06
C ASP A 256 -6.71 -5.15 10.18
N GLU A 257 -6.58 -3.86 9.94
CA GLU A 257 -6.95 -2.80 10.88
C GLU A 257 -8.04 -1.87 10.34
N ASP A 258 -8.76 -1.23 11.25
CA ASP A 258 -9.66 -0.13 10.92
C ASP A 258 -8.85 1.18 10.77
N PRO A 259 -8.95 1.92 9.65
CA PRO A 259 -8.17 3.14 9.44
C PRO A 259 -8.42 4.20 10.52
N ARG A 260 -9.63 4.24 11.08
CA ARG A 260 -10.01 5.19 12.13
C ARG A 260 -9.32 4.89 13.45
N ARG A 261 -8.99 3.63 13.73
CA ARG A 261 -8.14 3.26 14.87
C ARG A 261 -6.68 3.60 14.58
N MET A 262 -6.26 3.42 13.33
CA MET A 262 -4.88 3.62 12.85
C MET A 262 -4.61 5.05 12.35
N TYR A 263 -5.38 6.05 12.81
CA TYR A 263 -5.21 7.42 12.33
C TYR A 263 -3.82 8.00 12.64
N ARG A 264 -3.20 7.66 13.77
CA ARG A 264 -1.85 8.14 14.15
C ARG A 264 -0.76 7.74 13.12
N PRO A 265 -0.57 6.46 12.76
CA PRO A 265 0.38 6.09 11.72
C PRO A 265 0.02 6.65 10.34
N ILE A 266 -1.27 6.75 10.02
CA ILE A 266 -1.72 7.36 8.76
C ILE A 266 -1.27 8.83 8.68
N GLU A 267 -1.53 9.62 9.72
CA GLU A 267 -1.11 11.03 9.78
C GLU A 267 0.41 11.17 9.81
N TYR A 268 1.11 10.25 10.49
CA TYR A 268 2.57 10.19 10.43
C TYR A 268 3.08 10.02 8.98
N LEU A 269 2.59 9.02 8.26
CA LEU A 269 2.97 8.76 6.87
C LEU A 269 2.63 9.96 5.95
N ARG A 270 1.48 10.62 6.16
CA ARG A 270 1.12 11.85 5.44
C ARG A 270 2.08 13.00 5.74
N SER A 271 2.49 13.15 7.00
CA SER A 271 3.45 14.19 7.40
C SER A 271 4.82 14.06 6.71
N LEU A 272 5.23 12.83 6.41
CA LEU A 272 6.51 12.57 5.73
C LEU A 272 6.57 13.22 4.35
N ILE A 273 5.50 13.15 3.55
CA ILE A 273 5.47 13.74 2.21
C ILE A 273 5.25 15.26 2.22
N ASN A 274 4.71 15.81 3.30
CA ASN A 274 4.57 17.26 3.48
C ASN A 274 5.86 17.93 3.97
N THR A 275 6.87 17.15 4.37
CA THR A 275 8.15 17.69 4.81
C THR A 275 8.92 18.23 3.61
N HIS A 276 9.44 19.45 3.70
CA HIS A 276 10.19 20.12 2.62
C HIS A 276 11.27 19.22 1.99
N ALA A 277 11.52 19.45 0.70
CA ALA A 277 12.54 18.75 -0.06
C ALA A 277 13.91 18.90 0.62
N THR A 278 14.52 17.77 0.99
CA THR A 278 15.84 17.73 1.64
C THR A 278 16.99 17.87 0.64
N GLY A 279 16.68 18.07 -0.65
CA GLY A 279 17.64 17.98 -1.75
C GLY A 279 18.09 16.55 -2.10
N ASN A 280 17.65 15.55 -1.32
CA ASN A 280 17.99 14.14 -1.54
C ASN A 280 16.80 13.40 -2.18
N THR A 281 16.90 13.17 -3.49
CA THR A 281 15.91 12.46 -4.32
C THR A 281 15.56 11.07 -3.77
N PHE A 282 16.52 10.34 -3.18
CA PHE A 282 16.26 9.03 -2.61
C PHE A 282 15.36 9.11 -1.36
N LEU A 283 15.64 10.05 -0.46
CA LEU A 283 14.81 10.23 0.74
C LEU A 283 13.40 10.71 0.36
N GLU A 284 13.30 11.58 -0.64
CA GLU A 284 12.01 12.03 -1.17
C GLU A 284 11.18 10.86 -1.72
N THR A 285 11.77 10.04 -2.59
CA THR A 285 11.09 8.84 -3.13
C THR A 285 10.77 7.79 -2.06
N SER A 286 11.59 7.69 -1.02
CA SER A 286 11.38 6.80 0.12
C SER A 286 10.13 7.18 0.93
N ARG A 287 9.89 8.48 1.15
CA ARG A 287 8.68 8.97 1.86
C ARG A 287 7.41 8.57 1.14
N TRP A 288 7.37 8.76 -0.17
CA TRP A 288 6.26 8.31 -1.02
C TRP A 288 6.11 6.78 -1.02
N TYR A 289 7.22 6.04 -1.00
CA TYR A 289 7.20 4.58 -0.91
C TYR A 289 6.61 4.08 0.41
N LEU A 290 6.94 4.72 1.54
CA LEU A 290 6.35 4.38 2.83
C LEU A 290 4.86 4.73 2.88
N LEU A 291 4.46 5.89 2.36
CA LEU A 291 3.06 6.34 2.30
C LEU A 291 2.15 5.34 1.59
N GLN A 292 2.64 4.67 0.54
CA GLN A 292 1.83 3.72 -0.25
C GLN A 292 1.27 2.57 0.59
N THR A 293 1.81 2.31 1.79
CA THR A 293 1.31 1.27 2.71
C THR A 293 -0.12 1.56 3.22
N ILE A 294 -0.62 2.78 3.06
CA ILE A 294 -2.03 3.16 3.28
C ILE A 294 -2.99 2.35 2.39
N THR A 295 -2.51 1.76 1.28
CA THR A 295 -3.30 0.83 0.44
C THR A 295 -3.91 -0.35 1.20
N ASN A 296 -3.33 -0.74 2.35
CA ASN A 296 -3.88 -1.78 3.22
C ASN A 296 -5.28 -1.48 3.75
N PHE A 297 -5.69 -0.21 3.77
CA PHE A 297 -7.03 0.19 4.22
C PHE A 297 -8.09 0.12 3.11
N GLU A 298 -7.66 -0.16 1.88
CA GLU A 298 -8.50 -0.37 0.71
C GLU A 298 -9.46 0.82 0.48
N TRP A 299 -10.73 0.55 0.20
CA TRP A 299 -11.76 1.54 -0.09
C TRP A 299 -12.12 2.47 1.10
N ARG A 300 -11.56 2.26 2.29
CA ARG A 300 -11.95 3.01 3.51
C ARG A 300 -11.17 4.30 3.73
N VAL A 301 -10.28 4.68 2.80
CA VAL A 301 -9.44 5.89 2.90
C VAL A 301 -9.57 6.85 1.70
N PRO A 302 -10.78 7.13 1.17
CA PRO A 302 -10.96 7.93 -0.04
C PRO A 302 -10.40 9.35 0.09
N SER A 303 -10.67 10.04 1.20
CA SER A 303 -10.23 11.44 1.41
C SER A 303 -8.72 11.59 1.42
N ILE A 304 -8.01 10.59 1.93
CA ILE A 304 -6.55 10.55 1.95
C ILE A 304 -6.03 10.41 0.54
N TRP A 305 -6.61 9.49 -0.25
CA TRP A 305 -6.23 9.34 -1.65
C TRP A 305 -6.52 10.58 -2.48
N CYS A 306 -7.64 11.29 -2.25
CA CYS A 306 -7.92 12.57 -2.89
C CYS A 306 -6.83 13.61 -2.57
N SER A 307 -6.48 13.78 -1.29
CA SER A 307 -5.42 14.72 -0.87
C SER A 307 -4.06 14.35 -1.47
N ILE A 308 -3.71 13.06 -1.50
CA ILE A 308 -2.46 12.56 -2.08
C ILE A 308 -2.43 12.79 -3.59
N ASN A 309 -3.54 12.55 -4.27
CA ASN A 309 -3.66 12.69 -5.72
C ASN A 309 -3.44 14.14 -6.15
N GLU A 310 -3.99 15.12 -5.43
CA GLU A 310 -3.73 16.55 -5.69
C GLU A 310 -2.25 16.92 -5.54
N GLN A 311 -1.58 16.48 -4.46
CA GLN A 311 -0.16 16.76 -4.28
C GLN A 311 0.72 16.08 -5.33
N ALA A 312 0.39 14.85 -5.70
CA ALA A 312 1.15 14.06 -6.66
C ALA A 312 1.05 14.58 -8.10
N LYS A 313 -0.06 15.24 -8.48
CA LYS A 313 -0.25 15.85 -9.82
C LYS A 313 0.78 16.93 -10.16
N GLU A 314 1.25 17.64 -9.14
CA GLU A 314 2.26 18.71 -9.30
C GLU A 314 3.65 18.17 -9.61
N LEU A 315 3.87 16.85 -9.46
CA LEU A 315 5.17 16.20 -9.64
C LEU A 315 5.27 15.40 -10.95
N LEU A 316 4.28 15.51 -11.85
CA LEU A 316 4.21 14.72 -13.08
C LEU A 316 5.29 15.05 -14.11
N ASP A 317 5.88 16.24 -14.06
CA ASP A 317 6.94 16.71 -14.95
C ASP A 317 8.27 16.96 -14.19
N HIS A 318 8.38 16.40 -12.99
CA HIS A 318 9.53 16.60 -12.09
C HIS A 318 10.87 16.26 -12.76
N PRO A 319 11.95 17.04 -12.60
CA PRO A 319 13.20 16.82 -13.32
C PRO A 319 13.83 15.44 -13.07
N TYR A 320 13.70 14.92 -11.84
CA TYR A 320 14.28 13.63 -11.47
C TYR A 320 13.35 12.46 -11.81
N LYS A 321 13.83 11.57 -12.68
CA LYS A 321 13.13 10.35 -13.12
C LYS A 321 12.64 9.49 -11.94
N ALA A 322 13.46 9.26 -10.92
CA ALA A 322 13.10 8.42 -9.78
C ALA A 322 11.84 8.92 -9.02
N ILE A 323 11.64 10.24 -8.96
CA ILE A 323 10.44 10.83 -8.34
C ILE A 323 9.23 10.58 -9.23
N ARG A 324 9.34 10.80 -10.54
CA ARG A 324 8.26 10.52 -11.49
C ARG A 324 7.85 9.04 -11.44
N GLU A 325 8.83 8.12 -11.45
CA GLU A 325 8.57 6.68 -11.35
C GLU A 325 7.81 6.32 -10.07
N ARG A 326 8.19 6.91 -8.93
CA ARG A 326 7.49 6.69 -7.67
C ARG A 326 6.07 7.26 -7.67
N ILE A 327 5.90 8.48 -8.18
CA ILE A 327 4.62 9.19 -8.22
C ILE A 327 3.61 8.48 -9.11
N THR A 328 4.03 7.94 -10.27
CA THR A 328 3.11 7.17 -11.13
C THR A 328 2.54 5.93 -10.43
N ILE A 329 3.32 5.25 -9.60
CA ILE A 329 2.84 4.14 -8.76
C ILE A 329 1.80 4.65 -7.77
N VAL A 330 2.11 5.70 -7.00
CA VAL A 330 1.20 6.27 -5.99
C VAL A 330 -0.12 6.72 -6.61
N LEU A 331 -0.08 7.42 -7.75
CA LEU A 331 -1.27 7.85 -8.48
C LEU A 331 -2.11 6.65 -8.93
N SER A 332 -1.49 5.61 -9.49
CA SER A 332 -2.22 4.40 -9.89
C SER A 332 -2.91 3.69 -8.71
N LEU A 333 -2.27 3.67 -7.54
CA LEU A 333 -2.85 3.12 -6.31
C LEU A 333 -4.04 3.95 -5.85
N SER A 334 -3.95 5.29 -5.90
CA SER A 334 -5.05 6.19 -5.53
C SER A 334 -6.32 5.98 -6.38
N LEU A 335 -6.14 5.54 -7.62
CA LEU A 335 -7.20 5.33 -8.61
C LEU A 335 -7.76 3.89 -8.61
N THR A 336 -7.21 2.99 -7.78
CA THR A 336 -7.51 1.55 -7.85
C THR A 336 -8.97 1.21 -7.53
N PHE A 337 -9.61 1.99 -6.64
CA PHE A 337 -10.99 1.77 -6.19
C PHE A 337 -12.04 2.59 -6.96
N ASP A 338 -11.68 3.28 -8.04
CA ASP A 338 -12.67 3.77 -9.00
C ASP A 338 -13.18 2.61 -9.88
N VAL A 339 -14.04 1.79 -9.28
CA VAL A 339 -14.65 0.62 -9.91
C VAL A 339 -16.12 0.87 -10.22
N THR A 340 -16.56 0.38 -11.37
CA THR A 340 -17.95 0.40 -11.80
C THR A 340 -18.51 -1.01 -11.67
N LEU A 341 -19.39 -1.21 -10.69
CA LEU A 341 -20.05 -2.49 -10.41
C LEU A 341 -21.52 -2.44 -10.84
N PRO A 342 -22.13 -3.57 -11.26
CA PRO A 342 -23.56 -3.63 -11.55
C PRO A 342 -24.39 -3.18 -10.34
N ASN A 343 -25.30 -2.23 -10.57
CA ASN A 343 -26.10 -1.58 -9.53
C ASN A 343 -25.27 -0.91 -8.42
N GLY A 344 -23.98 -0.64 -8.63
CA GLY A 344 -23.11 -0.02 -7.64
C GLY A 344 -23.27 1.49 -7.55
N GLN A 345 -22.94 2.05 -6.40
CA GLN A 345 -22.78 3.50 -6.21
C GLN A 345 -21.35 3.92 -6.51
N SER A 346 -21.17 5.17 -6.97
CA SER A 346 -19.85 5.74 -7.23
C SER A 346 -19.00 5.79 -5.97
N THR A 347 -17.71 5.56 -6.11
CA THR A 347 -16.76 5.68 -5.00
C THR A 347 -16.35 7.14 -4.82
N ARG A 348 -15.92 7.49 -3.59
CA ARG A 348 -15.36 8.79 -3.23
C ARG A 348 -13.86 8.88 -3.46
N HIS A 349 -13.27 7.86 -4.07
CA HIS A 349 -11.87 7.88 -4.51
C HIS A 349 -11.71 8.85 -5.69
N PRO A 350 -10.46 9.24 -6.02
CA PRO A 350 -10.20 9.99 -7.24
C PRO A 350 -10.82 9.33 -8.47
N ASP A 351 -11.56 10.11 -9.26
CA ASP A 351 -12.22 9.65 -10.49
C ASP A 351 -11.20 9.51 -11.63
N VAL A 352 -11.14 8.32 -12.24
CA VAL A 352 -10.20 8.01 -13.32
C VAL A 352 -10.51 8.82 -14.57
N ASN A 353 -11.77 9.08 -14.90
CA ASN A 353 -12.09 9.83 -16.12
C ASN A 353 -11.64 11.29 -15.99
N GLN A 354 -11.98 11.96 -14.88
CA GLN A 354 -11.56 13.33 -14.60
C GLN A 354 -10.04 13.45 -14.56
N PHE A 355 -9.37 12.51 -13.90
CA PHE A 355 -7.92 12.50 -13.82
C PHE A 355 -7.27 12.33 -15.19
N ILE A 356 -7.72 11.37 -16.00
CA ILE A 356 -7.14 11.10 -17.32
C ILE A 356 -7.50 12.19 -18.34
N ASP A 357 -8.68 12.80 -18.25
CA ASP A 357 -9.04 13.96 -19.09
C ASP A 357 -8.10 15.15 -18.82
N MET A 358 -7.73 15.40 -17.56
CA MET A 358 -6.70 16.40 -17.22
C MET A 358 -5.34 16.04 -17.82
N ILE A 359 -4.91 14.78 -17.69
CA ILE A 359 -3.65 14.30 -18.28
C ILE A 359 -3.66 14.47 -19.81
N ARG A 360 -4.77 14.16 -20.48
CA ARG A 360 -4.92 14.29 -21.93
C ARG A 360 -4.66 15.73 -22.39
N VAL A 361 -5.25 16.72 -21.72
CA VAL A 361 -5.07 18.14 -22.06
C VAL A 361 -3.61 18.56 -21.88
N ARG A 362 -2.98 18.23 -20.74
CA ARG A 362 -1.55 18.54 -20.52
C ARG A 362 -0.64 17.78 -21.49
N LEU A 363 -1.00 16.56 -21.88
CA LEU A 363 -0.21 15.74 -22.81
C LEU A 363 -0.19 16.35 -24.20
N GLN A 364 -1.34 16.82 -24.68
CA GLN A 364 -1.42 17.54 -25.95
C GLN A 364 -0.50 18.77 -25.94
N GLN A 365 -0.57 19.57 -24.87
CA GLN A 365 0.30 20.75 -24.72
C GLN A 365 1.79 20.37 -24.71
N ALA A 366 2.16 19.31 -24.00
CA ALA A 366 3.53 18.81 -23.95
C ALA A 366 4.04 18.36 -25.32
N ILE A 367 3.22 17.62 -26.09
CA ILE A 367 3.54 17.21 -27.47
C ILE A 367 3.80 18.44 -28.33
N GLU A 368 2.90 19.43 -28.30
CA GLU A 368 3.04 20.65 -29.09
C GLU A 368 4.28 21.46 -28.73
N VAL A 369 4.59 21.60 -27.44
CA VAL A 369 5.80 22.30 -26.97
C VAL A 369 7.05 21.57 -27.49
N TYR A 370 7.12 20.24 -27.30
CA TYR A 370 8.29 19.48 -27.73
C TYR A 370 8.54 19.57 -29.25
N GLU A 371 7.48 19.53 -30.06
CA GLU A 371 7.60 19.58 -31.52
C GLU A 371 7.93 20.97 -32.07
N LYS A 372 7.50 22.04 -31.39
CA LYS A 372 7.78 23.43 -31.80
C LYS A 372 9.18 23.89 -31.40
N THR A 373 9.76 23.29 -30.36
CA THR A 373 11.07 23.71 -29.86
C THR A 373 12.20 23.16 -30.74
N PRO A 374 13.08 24.02 -31.30
CA PRO A 374 14.19 23.56 -32.13
C PRO A 374 15.15 22.68 -31.30
N LEU A 375 15.42 21.46 -31.77
CA LEU A 375 16.57 20.70 -31.29
C LEU A 375 17.82 21.45 -31.75
N ALA A 376 18.56 22.07 -30.84
CA ALA A 376 19.74 22.88 -31.16
C ALA A 376 20.83 22.00 -31.81
N ASN A 377 20.84 21.93 -33.14
CA ASN A 377 21.93 21.33 -33.90
C ASN A 377 23.10 22.32 -33.93
N VAL A 378 23.97 22.24 -32.93
CA VAL A 378 25.30 22.87 -32.96
C VAL A 378 26.33 21.75 -32.99
N SER A 379 26.71 21.38 -34.23
CA SER A 379 28.04 20.84 -34.58
C SER A 379 28.83 20.19 -33.44
N GLY A 380 28.54 18.91 -33.15
CA GLY A 380 29.45 18.04 -32.40
C GLY A 380 29.56 18.26 -30.89
N GLN A 381 28.74 19.12 -30.27
CA GLN A 381 28.59 19.18 -28.82
C GLN A 381 27.26 18.58 -28.36
N VAL A 382 27.21 18.08 -27.13
CA VAL A 382 26.00 17.51 -26.50
C VAL A 382 24.85 18.50 -26.69
N VAL A 383 23.83 18.08 -27.44
CA VAL A 383 22.63 18.91 -27.70
C VAL A 383 21.94 19.16 -26.37
N GLU A 384 22.08 20.37 -25.84
CA GLU A 384 21.36 20.79 -24.66
C GLU A 384 19.90 21.02 -25.07
N ILE A 385 19.03 20.07 -24.69
CA ILE A 385 17.59 20.19 -24.95
C ILE A 385 17.08 21.38 -24.14
N ASP A 386 16.37 22.28 -24.82
CA ASP A 386 15.69 23.41 -24.20
C ASP A 386 14.93 22.99 -22.93
N PRO A 387 14.99 23.77 -21.84
CA PRO A 387 14.36 23.41 -20.58
C PRO A 387 12.86 23.11 -20.66
N GLU A 388 12.11 23.83 -21.51
CA GLU A 388 10.67 23.60 -21.70
C GLU A 388 10.42 22.31 -22.47
N ALA A 389 11.19 22.05 -23.54
CA ALA A 389 11.13 20.78 -24.26
C ALA A 389 11.53 19.60 -23.36
N ARG A 390 12.53 19.77 -22.49
CA ARG A 390 12.92 18.75 -21.51
C ARG A 390 11.80 18.48 -20.50
N LYS A 391 11.14 19.53 -20.01
CA LYS A 391 10.01 19.42 -19.09
C LYS A 391 8.82 18.70 -19.75
N ALA A 392 8.52 19.04 -21.00
CA ALA A 392 7.50 18.36 -21.81
C ALA A 392 7.83 16.86 -22.00
N LEU A 393 9.08 16.53 -22.31
CA LEU A 393 9.53 15.13 -22.44
C LEU A 393 9.41 14.36 -21.12
N ASN A 394 9.82 14.96 -20.00
CA ASN A 394 9.65 14.38 -18.67
C ASN A 394 8.18 14.04 -18.37
N PHE A 395 7.26 14.95 -18.73
CA PHE A 395 5.82 14.71 -18.59
C PHE A 395 5.35 13.54 -19.47
N ILE A 396 5.75 13.51 -20.75
CA ILE A 396 5.41 12.44 -21.69
C ILE A 396 5.85 11.07 -21.16
N GLU A 397 7.11 10.93 -20.73
CA GLU A 397 7.62 9.70 -20.12
C GLU A 397 6.79 9.25 -18.93
N THR A 398 6.38 10.20 -18.09
CA THR A 398 5.59 9.95 -16.89
C THR A 398 4.20 9.47 -17.23
N VAL A 399 3.57 10.05 -18.25
CA VAL A 399 2.25 9.62 -18.73
C VAL A 399 2.31 8.19 -19.28
N ILE A 400 3.35 7.84 -20.04
CA ILE A 400 3.56 6.47 -20.54
C ILE A 400 3.62 5.48 -19.37
N GLN A 401 4.47 5.78 -18.38
CA GLN A 401 4.64 4.91 -17.23
C GLN A 401 3.38 4.84 -16.36
N LEU A 402 2.69 5.96 -16.16
CA LEU A 402 1.42 6.03 -15.44
C LEU A 402 0.38 5.10 -16.05
N HIS A 403 0.20 5.14 -17.37
CA HIS A 403 -0.75 4.26 -18.05
C HIS A 403 -0.40 2.80 -17.84
N THR A 404 0.88 2.42 -18.02
CA THR A 404 1.33 1.05 -17.71
C THR A 404 0.98 0.65 -16.28
N HIS A 405 1.20 1.53 -15.29
CA HIS A 405 0.88 1.24 -13.90
C HIS A 405 -0.62 1.12 -13.65
N LEU A 406 -1.47 1.95 -14.27
CA LEU A 406 -2.93 1.82 -14.19
C LEU A 406 -3.39 0.42 -14.58
N PHE A 407 -2.88 -0.12 -15.69
CA PHE A 407 -3.18 -1.50 -16.11
C PHE A 407 -2.71 -2.57 -15.13
N SER A 408 -1.60 -2.34 -14.43
CA SER A 408 -1.04 -3.30 -13.48
C SER A 408 -1.65 -3.24 -12.07
N LYS A 409 -2.25 -2.11 -11.69
CA LYS A 409 -2.68 -1.82 -10.31
C LYS A 409 -4.18 -1.66 -10.16
N CYS A 410 -4.85 -1.02 -11.11
CA CYS A 410 -6.29 -0.76 -11.01
C CYS A 410 -7.11 -2.03 -11.27
N LEU A 411 -8.21 -2.19 -10.53
CA LEU A 411 -9.10 -3.34 -10.67
C LEU A 411 -9.87 -3.32 -12.01
N GLN A 412 -10.16 -2.13 -12.54
CA GLN A 412 -10.82 -1.92 -13.83
C GLN A 412 -10.08 -0.83 -14.62
N PRO A 413 -8.97 -1.17 -15.30
CA PRO A 413 -8.09 -0.16 -15.92
C PRO A 413 -8.66 0.47 -17.19
N ILE A 414 -9.58 -0.20 -17.90
CA ILE A 414 -10.22 0.38 -19.10
C ILE A 414 -11.43 1.22 -18.70
N LYS A 415 -11.33 2.52 -19.01
CA LYS A 415 -12.39 3.52 -18.92
C LYS A 415 -12.42 4.33 -20.22
N LYS A 416 -13.49 5.09 -20.48
CA LYS A 416 -13.62 5.91 -21.71
C LYS A 416 -12.46 6.89 -21.87
N ALA A 417 -12.05 7.54 -20.78
CA ALA A 417 -10.94 8.50 -20.82
C ALA A 417 -9.59 7.85 -21.24
N ILE A 418 -9.34 6.60 -20.82
CA ILE A 418 -8.14 5.83 -21.21
C ILE A 418 -8.16 5.53 -22.71
N ILE A 419 -9.32 5.26 -23.30
CA ILE A 419 -9.45 5.05 -24.75
C ILE A 419 -9.18 6.35 -25.51
N ARG A 420 -9.71 7.47 -25.02
CA ARG A 420 -9.52 8.80 -25.63
C ARG A 420 -8.09 9.32 -25.59
N ILE A 421 -7.22 8.75 -24.75
CA ILE A 421 -5.80 9.11 -24.75
C ILE A 421 -5.00 8.37 -25.83
N PHE A 422 -5.57 7.31 -26.40
CA PHE A 422 -4.89 6.42 -27.33
C PHE A 422 -4.29 7.13 -28.56
N PRO A 423 -4.97 8.12 -29.20
CA PRO A 423 -4.35 8.85 -30.31
C PRO A 423 -3.03 9.50 -29.97
N TYR A 424 -2.96 10.14 -28.80
CA TYR A 424 -1.75 10.79 -28.31
C TYR A 424 -0.64 9.77 -28.04
N LEU A 425 -0.96 8.57 -27.52
CA LEU A 425 0.00 7.48 -27.37
C LEU A 425 0.57 6.98 -28.71
N CYS A 426 -0.15 7.16 -29.82
CA CYS A 426 0.38 6.88 -31.14
C CYS A 426 1.23 8.03 -31.67
N GLU A 427 0.82 9.28 -31.44
CA GLU A 427 1.58 10.46 -31.87
C GLU A 427 2.94 10.60 -31.18
N ILE A 428 3.04 10.19 -29.91
CA ILE A 428 4.31 10.22 -29.17
C ILE A 428 5.37 9.31 -29.80
N GLU A 429 5.00 8.33 -30.65
CA GLU A 429 5.95 7.43 -31.32
C GLU A 429 7.03 8.21 -32.10
N SER A 430 6.69 9.34 -32.73
CA SER A 430 7.69 10.15 -33.44
C SER A 430 8.63 10.90 -32.50
N ILE A 431 8.16 11.28 -31.31
CA ILE A 431 8.96 11.98 -30.29
C ILE A 431 10.00 11.04 -29.69
N VAL A 432 9.61 9.79 -29.41
CA VAL A 432 10.45 8.81 -28.71
C VAL A 432 11.20 7.87 -29.65
N ALA A 433 11.14 8.12 -30.97
CA ALA A 433 11.70 7.23 -31.98
C ALA A 433 13.20 6.92 -31.79
N ASN A 434 13.95 7.87 -31.23
CA ASN A 434 15.40 7.76 -31.00
C ASN A 434 15.77 7.27 -29.60
N ASP A 435 14.80 7.07 -28.70
CA ASP A 435 15.02 6.51 -27.36
C ASP A 435 14.36 5.12 -27.27
N ASP A 436 15.18 4.08 -27.43
CA ASP A 436 14.73 2.69 -27.43
C ASP A 436 14.06 2.29 -26.11
N PHE A 437 14.47 2.87 -24.97
CA PHE A 437 13.90 2.54 -23.67
C PHE A 437 12.49 3.12 -23.54
N ILE A 438 12.31 4.39 -23.88
CA ILE A 438 10.99 5.05 -23.82
C ILE A 438 10.05 4.43 -24.86
N ARG A 439 10.53 4.18 -26.07
CA ARG A 439 9.78 3.53 -27.16
C ARG A 439 9.28 2.14 -26.75
N LYS A 440 10.11 1.35 -26.06
CA LYS A 440 9.71 0.05 -25.51
C LYS A 440 8.59 0.20 -24.47
N ASN A 441 8.70 1.16 -23.55
CA ASN A 441 7.65 1.42 -22.54
C ASN A 441 6.34 1.91 -23.17
N LEU A 442 6.40 2.74 -24.21
CA LEU A 442 5.23 3.17 -24.97
C LEU A 442 4.56 1.98 -25.66
N THR A 443 5.35 1.09 -26.26
CA THR A 443 4.85 -0.12 -26.88
C THR A 443 4.16 -1.02 -25.86
N ILE A 444 4.76 -1.25 -24.69
CA ILE A 444 4.16 -2.01 -23.58
C ILE A 444 2.81 -1.38 -23.18
N THR A 445 2.76 -0.05 -23.04
CA THR A 445 1.54 0.68 -22.68
C THR A 445 0.41 0.42 -23.69
N ARG A 446 0.70 0.52 -24.99
CA ARG A 446 -0.29 0.22 -26.04
C ARG A 446 -0.72 -1.26 -26.01
N MET A 447 0.21 -2.17 -25.74
CA MET A 447 -0.11 -3.60 -25.62
C MET A 447 -1.01 -3.89 -24.43
N CYS A 448 -0.83 -3.21 -23.28
CA CYS A 448 -1.75 -3.35 -22.15
C CYS A 448 -3.20 -3.00 -22.53
N VAL A 449 -3.40 -1.94 -23.33
CA VAL A 449 -4.72 -1.57 -23.85
C VAL A 449 -5.25 -2.67 -24.79
N ALA A 450 -4.44 -3.14 -25.75
CA ALA A 450 -4.84 -4.14 -26.75
C ALA A 450 -5.20 -5.49 -26.13
N MET A 451 -4.48 -5.90 -25.08
CA MET A 451 -4.66 -7.19 -24.40
C MET A 451 -5.77 -7.18 -23.35
N THR A 452 -6.31 -6.02 -22.97
CA THR A 452 -7.42 -5.96 -22.02
C THR A 452 -8.72 -6.36 -22.71
N TYR A 453 -9.64 -6.97 -21.96
CA TYR A 453 -10.98 -7.27 -22.45
C TYR A 453 -11.74 -5.98 -22.76
N LEU A 454 -12.10 -5.78 -24.03
CA LEU A 454 -12.83 -4.62 -24.51
C LEU A 454 -14.29 -4.97 -24.77
N HIS A 455 -15.17 -4.51 -23.87
CA HIS A 455 -16.62 -4.61 -24.09
C HIS A 455 -17.06 -3.83 -25.34
N LYS A 456 -18.19 -4.21 -25.96
CA LYS A 456 -18.69 -3.61 -27.22
C LYS A 456 -18.72 -2.07 -27.21
N HIS A 457 -19.18 -1.49 -26.09
CA HIS A 457 -19.22 -0.02 -25.93
C HIS A 457 -17.84 0.64 -26.06
N PHE A 458 -16.79 0.00 -25.52
CA PHE A 458 -15.42 0.50 -25.59
C PHE A 458 -14.77 0.24 -26.95
N MET A 459 -15.15 -0.86 -27.62
CA MET A 459 -14.68 -1.17 -28.97
C MET A 459 -15.09 -0.12 -29.99
N GLU A 460 -16.34 0.33 -29.94
CA GLU A 460 -16.85 1.40 -30.81
C GLU A 460 -15.99 2.66 -30.70
N GLU A 461 -15.85 3.17 -29.47
CA GLU A 461 -15.10 4.39 -29.18
C GLU A 461 -13.61 4.24 -29.56
N LEU A 462 -13.01 3.07 -29.33
CA LEU A 462 -11.63 2.80 -29.72
C LEU A 462 -11.43 2.80 -31.24
N ILE A 463 -12.38 2.26 -32.01
CA ILE A 463 -12.29 2.25 -33.48
C ILE A 463 -12.38 3.67 -34.03
N GLU A 464 -13.23 4.52 -33.46
CA GLU A 464 -13.29 5.95 -33.82
C GLU A 464 -11.95 6.65 -33.56
N GLN A 465 -11.29 6.37 -32.43
CA GLN A 465 -9.95 6.90 -32.15
C GLN A 465 -8.92 6.38 -33.17
N LEU A 466 -8.99 5.10 -33.56
CA LEU A 466 -8.11 4.52 -34.56
C LEU A 466 -8.31 5.12 -35.96
N GLU A 467 -9.55 5.43 -36.35
CA GLU A 467 -9.88 6.11 -37.60
C GLU A 467 -9.21 7.49 -37.71
N GLN A 468 -9.15 8.22 -36.59
CA GLN A 468 -8.44 9.49 -36.50
C GLN A 468 -6.93 9.29 -36.64
N VAL A 469 -6.34 8.35 -35.89
CA VAL A 469 -4.89 8.09 -35.94
C VAL A 469 -4.44 7.61 -37.31
N CYS A 470 -5.18 6.72 -37.95
CA CYS A 470 -4.85 6.25 -39.30
C CYS A 470 -4.96 7.33 -40.38
N SER A 471 -5.59 8.46 -40.07
CA SER A 471 -5.64 9.63 -40.95
C SER A 471 -4.58 10.68 -40.58
N SER A 472 -3.76 10.44 -39.55
CA SER A 472 -2.70 11.34 -39.10
C SER A 472 -1.62 11.52 -40.18
N PRO A 473 -1.04 12.73 -40.35
CA PRO A 473 0.09 12.92 -41.26
C PRO A 473 1.36 12.19 -40.80
N LYS A 474 1.48 11.87 -39.50
CA LYS A 474 2.66 11.24 -38.91
C LYS A 474 2.68 9.73 -39.18
N TRP A 475 3.61 9.26 -40.03
CA TRP A 475 3.71 7.84 -40.40
C TRP A 475 4.03 6.92 -39.21
N HIS A 476 4.79 7.41 -38.21
CA HIS A 476 5.06 6.70 -36.97
C HIS A 476 3.76 6.37 -36.20
N ALA A 477 2.83 7.33 -36.12
CA ALA A 477 1.55 7.15 -35.45
C ALA A 477 0.67 6.12 -36.19
N ARG A 478 0.63 6.19 -37.53
CA ARG A 478 -0.10 5.22 -38.36
C ARG A 478 0.46 3.80 -38.21
N ARG A 479 1.79 3.64 -38.23
CA ARG A 479 2.46 2.37 -37.98
C ARG A 479 2.11 1.80 -36.60
N ALA A 480 2.18 2.62 -35.56
CA ALA A 480 1.81 2.24 -34.20
C ALA A 480 0.34 1.78 -34.09
N ALA A 481 -0.58 2.45 -34.80
CA ALA A 481 -1.99 2.05 -34.85
C ALA A 481 -2.18 0.69 -35.51
N ILE A 482 -1.47 0.39 -36.61
CA ILE A 482 -1.56 -0.92 -37.29
C ILE A 482 -1.04 -2.04 -36.37
N GLU A 483 0.12 -1.83 -35.74
CA GLU A 483 0.70 -2.79 -34.76
C GLU A 483 -0.29 -3.03 -33.61
N PHE A 484 -0.95 -1.98 -33.12
CA PHE A 484 -1.97 -2.09 -32.09
C PHE A 484 -3.21 -2.86 -32.57
N ILE A 485 -3.75 -2.55 -33.76
CA ILE A 485 -4.93 -3.21 -34.33
C ILE A 485 -4.72 -4.72 -34.43
N GLN A 486 -3.55 -5.15 -34.89
CA GLN A 486 -3.21 -6.57 -35.00
C GLN A 486 -3.35 -7.29 -33.64
N ASN A 487 -2.74 -6.73 -32.59
CA ASN A 487 -2.75 -7.32 -31.25
C ASN A 487 -4.14 -7.25 -30.61
N MET A 488 -4.84 -6.11 -30.79
CA MET A 488 -6.18 -5.92 -30.26
C MET A 488 -7.18 -6.92 -30.89
N ILE A 489 -7.14 -7.13 -32.20
CA ILE A 489 -7.99 -8.13 -32.88
C ILE A 489 -7.67 -9.53 -32.37
N PHE A 490 -6.40 -9.87 -32.18
CA PHE A 490 -6.02 -11.18 -31.69
C PHE A 490 -6.57 -11.44 -30.27
N CYS A 491 -6.43 -10.48 -29.36
CA CYS A 491 -6.89 -10.60 -27.98
C CYS A 491 -8.41 -10.45 -27.82
N ASN A 492 -9.08 -9.70 -28.71
CA ASN A 492 -10.50 -9.37 -28.62
C ASN A 492 -11.31 -9.87 -29.82
N LEU A 493 -10.88 -10.97 -30.48
CA LEU A 493 -11.40 -11.45 -31.77
C LEU A 493 -12.93 -11.48 -31.86
N PHE A 494 -13.59 -12.02 -30.84
CA PHE A 494 -15.05 -12.15 -30.83
C PHE A 494 -15.77 -10.80 -30.69
N ASN A 495 -15.20 -9.87 -29.92
CA ASN A 495 -15.73 -8.51 -29.76
C ASN A 495 -15.39 -7.61 -30.96
N ALA A 496 -14.30 -7.91 -31.69
CA ALA A 496 -13.88 -7.21 -32.90
C ALA A 496 -14.64 -7.68 -34.15
N ARG A 497 -15.18 -8.91 -34.16
CA ARG A 497 -15.89 -9.50 -35.31
C ARG A 497 -17.00 -8.62 -35.91
N PRO A 498 -17.89 -7.97 -35.12
CA PRO A 498 -18.91 -7.07 -35.67
C PRO A 498 -18.33 -5.88 -36.45
N TYR A 499 -17.08 -5.52 -36.18
CA TYR A 499 -16.36 -4.39 -36.76
C TYR A 499 -15.38 -4.78 -37.88
N ALA A 500 -15.37 -6.04 -38.30
CA ALA A 500 -14.36 -6.57 -39.22
C ALA A 500 -14.23 -5.76 -40.52
N GLN A 501 -15.34 -5.24 -41.07
CA GLN A 501 -15.30 -4.42 -42.28
C GLN A 501 -14.60 -3.08 -42.05
N ARG A 502 -14.93 -2.36 -40.96
CA ARG A 502 -14.29 -1.09 -40.58
C ARG A 502 -12.80 -1.29 -40.29
N LEU A 503 -12.46 -2.31 -39.51
CA LEU A 503 -11.07 -2.65 -39.20
C LEU A 503 -10.27 -3.02 -40.44
N ARG A 504 -10.87 -3.75 -41.39
CA ARG A 504 -10.23 -4.06 -42.68
C ARG A 504 -9.97 -2.79 -43.50
N GLN A 505 -10.96 -1.89 -43.59
CA GLN A 505 -10.80 -0.61 -44.29
C GLN A 505 -9.70 0.24 -43.65
N LEU A 506 -9.60 0.25 -42.33
CA LEU A 506 -8.55 0.94 -41.61
C LEU A 506 -7.16 0.44 -41.99
N VAL A 507 -6.94 -0.88 -41.95
CA VAL A 507 -5.65 -1.49 -42.31
C VAL A 507 -5.26 -1.15 -43.75
N PHE A 508 -6.20 -1.10 -44.69
CA PHE A 508 -5.91 -0.71 -46.08
C PHE A 508 -5.65 0.80 -46.26
N LYS A 509 -6.17 1.65 -45.37
CA LYS A 509 -6.06 3.11 -45.48
C LYS A 509 -4.74 3.68 -44.92
N CYS A 510 -4.14 3.03 -43.93
CA CYS A 510 -3.20 3.60 -42.94
C CYS A 510 -1.72 3.73 -43.43
#